data_AF-W9SYD8-F1
#
_entry.id   AF-W9SYD8-F1
#
_cell.length_a   1.000
_cell.length_b   1.000
_cell.length_c   1.000
_cell.angle_alpha   90.00
_cell.angle_beta   90.00
_cell.angle_gamma   90.00
#
_symmetry.space_group_name_H-M   'P 1'
#
loop_
_entity.id
_entity.type
_entity.pdbx_description
1 polymer ?
#
loop_
_entity_poly.entity_id
_entity_poly.type
_entity_poly.pdbx_seq_one_letter_code
_entity_poly.pdbx_strand_id
1 'polypeptide(L)'
;MKPSRRRVGLAFQPASAHVLYQPLGVIGIIVPWNYPLYLAFGPLIGALAAGNRVMIKMSESTPVTSQLVKELLARVFPEDLVAVVLGEAEVGQAFSRLPFDHLLFTGATSIGKQVMRAAADNLVPVTLELGGKSPAIVSADVPLADAAERIAFGKTLNAGQTCVAPDYVLVPEARVEEFVAAYRAAVQRFYPGLEDNPDYTAIINERQLNRLRGYIADARAGARGWSRCFPATRDGAWPTAWCWTSPTR
;
A
#
# COMPACT_ATOMS: atom_id res chain seq x y z
N MET A 1 -20.02 -20.05 2.19
CA MET A 1 -19.01 -21.06 2.61
C MET A 1 -19.72 -22.30 3.14
N LYS A 2 -19.18 -23.51 2.89
CA LYS A 2 -19.81 -24.76 3.35
C LYS A 2 -19.62 -24.95 4.87
N PRO A 3 -20.62 -25.43 5.62
CA PRO A 3 -20.46 -25.77 7.03
C PRO A 3 -19.28 -26.72 7.27
N SER A 4 -18.48 -26.44 8.30
CA SER A 4 -17.31 -27.26 8.66
C SER A 4 -17.61 -28.09 9.90
N ARG A 5 -17.70 -29.42 9.77
CA ARG A 5 -17.96 -30.32 10.91
C ARG A 5 -16.82 -30.25 11.93
N ARG A 6 -17.18 -30.36 13.22
CA ARG A 6 -16.25 -30.39 14.36
C ARG A 6 -16.55 -31.59 15.25
N ARG A 7 -15.52 -32.15 15.87
CA ARG A 7 -15.68 -33.19 16.89
C ARG A 7 -16.18 -32.54 18.17
N VAL A 8 -17.09 -33.21 18.86
CA VAL A 8 -17.52 -32.84 20.21
C VAL A 8 -16.65 -33.56 21.23
N GLY A 9 -16.36 -32.88 22.34
CA GLY A 9 -15.71 -33.53 23.49
C GLY A 9 -16.60 -34.63 24.08
N LEU A 10 -16.00 -35.57 24.81
CA LEU A 10 -16.69 -36.71 25.43
C LEU A 10 -17.93 -36.29 26.25
N ALA A 11 -17.82 -35.20 27.01
CA ALA A 11 -18.91 -34.67 27.83
C ALA A 11 -20.16 -34.23 27.05
N PHE A 12 -20.03 -33.99 25.73
CA PHE A 12 -21.11 -33.53 24.88
C PHE A 12 -21.62 -34.61 23.92
N GLN A 13 -21.17 -35.86 24.03
CA GLN A 13 -21.76 -36.94 23.26
C GLN A 13 -23.20 -37.22 23.74
N PRO A 14 -24.17 -37.50 22.83
CA PRO A 14 -24.02 -37.79 21.40
C PRO A 14 -24.25 -36.57 20.46
N ALA A 15 -24.05 -35.34 20.92
CA ALA A 15 -24.30 -34.16 20.10
C ALA A 15 -23.39 -34.09 18.85
N SER A 16 -23.78 -33.25 17.88
CA SER A 16 -22.95 -32.93 16.72
C SER A 16 -22.64 -31.44 16.68
N ALA A 17 -21.44 -31.07 16.22
CA ALA A 17 -20.99 -29.69 16.11
C ALA A 17 -20.53 -29.36 14.70
N HIS A 18 -20.77 -28.12 14.27
CA HIS A 18 -20.27 -27.58 13.01
C HIS A 18 -20.07 -26.06 13.12
N VAL A 19 -19.19 -25.51 12.29
CA VAL A 19 -18.96 -24.08 12.15
C VAL A 19 -19.72 -23.58 10.93
N LEU A 20 -20.57 -22.57 11.13
CA LEU A 20 -21.24 -21.80 10.10
C LEU A 20 -20.56 -20.44 9.96
N TYR A 21 -20.39 -19.98 8.73
CA TYR A 21 -19.88 -18.64 8.45
C TYR A 21 -21.05 -17.76 8.03
N GLN A 22 -21.21 -16.63 8.71
CA GLN A 22 -22.29 -15.67 8.48
C GLN A 22 -21.68 -14.29 8.18
N PRO A 23 -22.39 -13.42 7.43
CA PRO A 23 -21.98 -12.03 7.27
C PRO A 23 -21.91 -11.33 8.63
N LEU A 24 -20.99 -10.38 8.75
CA LEU A 24 -20.85 -9.54 9.94
C LEU A 24 -21.94 -8.47 9.96
N GLY A 25 -22.20 -7.80 8.83
CA GLY A 25 -23.21 -6.75 8.70
C GLY A 25 -22.78 -5.65 7.74
N VAL A 26 -22.40 -4.47 8.25
CA VAL A 26 -21.91 -3.32 7.49
C VAL A 26 -20.40 -3.19 7.65
N ILE A 27 -19.68 -3.22 6.53
CA ILE A 27 -18.23 -3.11 6.48
C ILE A 27 -17.82 -1.70 6.05
N GLY A 28 -17.02 -1.02 6.85
CA GLY A 28 -16.36 0.22 6.48
C GLY A 28 -15.03 -0.06 5.77
N ILE A 29 -14.74 0.65 4.67
CA ILE A 29 -13.47 0.56 3.96
C ILE A 29 -12.91 1.97 3.78
N ILE A 30 -11.73 2.25 4.33
CA ILE A 30 -11.01 3.52 4.13
C ILE A 30 -9.86 3.28 3.16
N VAL A 31 -9.95 3.90 1.98
CA VAL A 31 -9.08 3.64 0.82
C VAL A 31 -7.99 4.71 0.69
N PRO A 32 -6.72 4.34 0.49
CA PRO A 32 -5.62 5.28 0.25
C PRO A 32 -5.53 5.67 -1.23
N TRP A 33 -4.64 6.61 -1.54
CA TRP A 33 -4.48 7.18 -2.87
C TRP A 33 -3.61 6.38 -3.84
N ASN A 34 -2.77 5.46 -3.37
CA ASN A 34 -1.72 4.88 -4.21
C ASN A 34 -2.22 3.82 -5.19
N TYR A 35 -3.27 3.07 -4.83
CA TYR A 35 -3.95 2.12 -5.71
C TYR A 35 -5.47 2.21 -5.50
N PRO A 36 -6.09 3.35 -5.86
CA PRO A 36 -7.44 3.72 -5.40
C PRO A 36 -8.51 2.76 -5.92
N LEU A 37 -8.31 2.14 -7.09
CA LEU A 37 -9.24 1.13 -7.61
C LEU A 37 -9.02 -0.22 -6.90
N TYR A 38 -7.81 -0.78 -6.96
CA TYR A 38 -7.55 -2.10 -6.38
C TYR A 38 -7.91 -2.18 -4.89
N LEU A 39 -7.54 -1.13 -4.12
CA LEU A 39 -7.78 -1.09 -2.68
C LEU A 39 -9.22 -0.69 -2.30
N ALA A 40 -10.03 -0.23 -3.24
CA ALA A 40 -11.48 -0.10 -3.04
C ALA A 40 -12.21 -1.40 -3.42
N PHE A 41 -11.98 -1.88 -4.64
CA PHE A 41 -12.74 -2.98 -5.23
C PHE A 41 -12.38 -4.34 -4.64
N GLY A 42 -11.11 -4.62 -4.31
CA GLY A 42 -10.72 -5.89 -3.70
C GLY A 42 -11.48 -6.16 -2.39
N PRO A 43 -11.39 -5.25 -1.40
CA PRO A 43 -12.17 -5.35 -0.17
C PRO A 43 -13.69 -5.34 -0.38
N LEU A 44 -14.21 -4.50 -1.28
CA LEU A 44 -15.63 -4.45 -1.63
C LEU A 44 -16.15 -5.81 -2.12
N ILE A 45 -15.46 -6.44 -3.08
CA ILE A 45 -15.83 -7.73 -3.63
C ILE A 45 -15.84 -8.80 -2.54
N GLY A 46 -14.80 -8.83 -1.68
CA GLY A 46 -14.73 -9.78 -0.56
C GLY A 46 -15.88 -9.60 0.43
N ALA A 47 -16.20 -8.35 0.80
CA ALA A 47 -17.28 -8.04 1.73
C ALA A 47 -18.66 -8.42 1.18
N LEU A 48 -18.95 -8.07 -0.08
CA LEU A 48 -20.21 -8.43 -0.75
C LEU A 48 -20.34 -9.95 -0.92
N ALA A 49 -19.27 -10.63 -1.33
CA ALA A 49 -19.26 -12.09 -1.49
C ALA A 49 -19.50 -12.84 -0.16
N ALA A 50 -19.12 -12.23 0.97
CA ALA A 50 -19.42 -12.73 2.30
C ALA A 50 -20.84 -12.39 2.78
N GLY A 51 -21.63 -11.63 2.01
CA GLY A 51 -23.02 -11.28 2.31
C GLY A 51 -23.19 -9.98 3.10
N ASN A 52 -22.17 -9.12 3.15
CA ASN A 52 -22.21 -7.86 3.89
C ASN A 52 -22.69 -6.69 3.03
N ARG A 53 -23.05 -5.58 3.68
CA ARG A 53 -23.16 -4.25 3.10
C ARG A 53 -21.85 -3.49 3.24
N VAL A 54 -21.63 -2.47 2.41
CA VAL A 54 -20.32 -1.80 2.36
C VAL A 54 -20.47 -0.28 2.31
N MET A 55 -19.68 0.41 3.14
CA MET A 55 -19.43 1.85 3.00
C MET A 55 -17.95 2.07 2.67
N ILE A 56 -17.66 2.91 1.69
CA ILE A 56 -16.29 3.20 1.23
C ILE A 56 -15.99 4.69 1.42
N LYS A 57 -14.90 5.01 2.12
CA LYS A 57 -14.32 6.35 2.16
C LYS A 57 -13.11 6.41 1.22
N MET A 58 -13.22 7.22 0.16
CA MET A 58 -12.13 7.41 -0.80
C MET A 58 -11.14 8.49 -0.36
N SER A 59 -9.88 8.37 -0.80
CA SER A 59 -8.84 9.36 -0.51
C SER A 59 -9.05 10.68 -1.26
N GLU A 60 -8.99 11.79 -0.53
CA GLU A 60 -9.04 13.16 -1.04
C GLU A 60 -7.87 13.50 -1.97
N SER A 61 -6.76 12.77 -1.89
CA SER A 61 -5.59 12.99 -2.77
C SER A 61 -5.81 12.51 -4.21
N THR A 62 -6.91 11.82 -4.50
CA THR A 62 -7.26 11.33 -5.85
C THR A 62 -8.70 11.73 -6.21
N PRO A 63 -9.03 13.03 -6.28
CA PRO A 63 -10.40 13.52 -6.30
C PRO A 63 -11.17 13.07 -7.55
N VAL A 64 -10.56 13.15 -8.73
CA VAL A 64 -11.19 12.76 -10.00
C VAL A 64 -11.54 11.28 -10.02
N THR A 65 -10.59 10.40 -9.66
CA THR A 65 -10.84 8.95 -9.56
C THR A 65 -11.89 8.64 -8.50
N SER A 66 -11.85 9.31 -7.36
CA SER A 66 -12.79 9.07 -6.25
C SER A 66 -14.22 9.44 -6.62
N GLN A 67 -14.40 10.56 -7.33
CA GLN A 67 -15.70 10.97 -7.87
C GLN A 67 -16.22 9.95 -8.88
N LEU A 68 -15.37 9.50 -9.81
CA LEU A 68 -15.74 8.48 -10.79
C LEU A 68 -16.16 7.16 -10.13
N VAL A 69 -15.42 6.70 -9.11
CA VAL A 69 -15.77 5.49 -8.35
C VAL A 69 -17.13 5.63 -7.67
N LYS A 70 -17.42 6.79 -7.07
CA LYS A 70 -18.72 7.07 -6.45
C LYS A 70 -19.86 6.98 -7.47
N GLU A 71 -19.71 7.66 -8.61
CA GLU A 71 -20.72 7.65 -9.68
C GLU A 71 -20.93 6.26 -10.27
N LEU A 72 -19.84 5.51 -10.48
CA LEU A 72 -19.91 4.16 -11.02
C LEU A 72 -20.67 3.22 -10.08
N LEU A 73 -20.32 3.19 -8.80
CA LEU A 73 -20.94 2.29 -7.84
C LEU A 73 -22.41 2.64 -7.58
N ALA A 74 -22.78 3.93 -7.60
CA ALA A 74 -24.16 4.38 -7.48
C ALA A 74 -25.06 3.96 -8.66
N ARG A 75 -24.48 3.69 -9.85
CA ARG A 75 -25.22 3.14 -11.00
C ARG A 75 -25.45 1.64 -10.91
N VAL A 76 -24.62 0.93 -10.13
CA VAL A 76 -24.61 -0.53 -10.06
C VAL A 76 -25.37 -1.03 -8.84
N PHE A 77 -25.24 -0.35 -7.70
CA PHE A 77 -25.80 -0.76 -6.42
C PHE A 77 -26.72 0.32 -5.86
N PRO A 78 -27.81 -0.07 -5.17
CA PRO A 78 -28.51 0.86 -4.32
C PRO A 78 -27.61 1.29 -3.15
N GLU A 79 -27.80 2.50 -2.66
CA GLU A 79 -26.95 3.10 -1.62
C GLU A 79 -27.01 2.35 -0.29
N ASP A 80 -28.10 1.63 -0.02
CA ASP A 80 -28.27 0.77 1.17
C ASP A 80 -27.49 -0.56 1.10
N LEU A 81 -26.89 -0.87 -0.06
CA LEU A 81 -25.99 -2.01 -0.25
C LEU A 81 -24.52 -1.55 -0.36
N VAL A 82 -24.26 -0.52 -1.17
CA VAL A 82 -22.92 0.07 -1.33
C VAL A 82 -23.02 1.59 -1.34
N ALA A 83 -22.43 2.24 -0.34
CA ALA A 83 -22.32 3.70 -0.29
C ALA A 83 -20.86 4.16 -0.42
N VAL A 84 -20.63 5.27 -1.14
CA VAL A 84 -19.30 5.88 -1.29
C VAL A 84 -19.31 7.31 -0.78
N VAL A 85 -18.47 7.56 0.22
CA VAL A 85 -18.29 8.84 0.90
C VAL A 85 -16.99 9.47 0.46
N LEU A 86 -17.06 10.76 0.14
CA LEU A 86 -15.91 11.60 -0.20
C LEU A 86 -15.71 12.64 0.90
N GLY A 87 -14.49 13.10 1.07
CA GLY A 87 -14.15 14.15 2.01
C GLY A 87 -12.74 14.01 2.55
N GLU A 88 -12.31 15.04 3.26
CA GLU A 88 -10.96 15.15 3.80
C GLU A 88 -10.83 14.41 5.16
N ALA A 89 -9.89 14.87 5.98
CA ALA A 89 -9.50 14.19 7.22
C ALA A 89 -10.65 14.11 8.23
N GLU A 90 -11.47 15.15 8.36
CA GLU A 90 -12.59 15.23 9.29
C GLU A 90 -13.66 14.18 8.96
N VAL A 91 -13.94 14.00 7.66
CA VAL A 91 -14.86 12.95 7.19
C VAL A 91 -14.28 11.58 7.45
N GLY A 92 -12.97 11.38 7.23
CA GLY A 92 -12.28 10.13 7.58
C GLY A 92 -12.36 9.80 9.08
N GLN A 93 -12.19 10.81 9.94
CA GLN A 93 -12.32 10.65 11.40
C GLN A 93 -13.75 10.31 11.80
N ALA A 94 -14.74 11.03 11.29
CA ALA A 94 -16.16 10.75 11.55
C ALA A 94 -16.54 9.35 11.06
N PHE A 95 -16.09 8.97 9.87
CA PHE A 95 -16.30 7.63 9.30
C PHE A 95 -15.76 6.53 10.21
N SER A 96 -14.54 6.70 10.75
CA SER A 96 -13.92 5.71 11.64
C SER A 96 -14.62 5.51 12.99
N ARG A 97 -15.53 6.41 13.38
CA ARG A 97 -16.33 6.32 14.62
C ARG A 97 -17.69 5.66 14.42
N LEU A 98 -18.07 5.35 13.18
CA LEU A 98 -19.33 4.69 12.90
C LEU A 98 -19.32 3.25 13.48
N PRO A 99 -20.47 2.75 13.95
CA PRO A 99 -20.59 1.41 14.53
C PRO A 99 -20.64 0.33 13.44
N PHE A 100 -19.55 0.18 12.69
CA PHE A 100 -19.43 -0.89 11.69
C PHE A 100 -19.30 -2.25 12.35
N ASP A 101 -19.70 -3.30 11.64
CA ASP A 101 -19.45 -4.68 12.07
C ASP A 101 -18.02 -5.13 11.73
N HIS A 102 -17.33 -4.40 10.85
CA HIS A 102 -15.88 -4.46 10.64
C HIS A 102 -15.37 -3.20 9.94
N LEU A 103 -14.15 -2.75 10.25
CA LEU A 103 -13.53 -1.60 9.59
C LEU A 103 -12.16 -1.98 8.99
N LEU A 104 -12.04 -1.87 7.67
CA LEU A 104 -10.77 -2.02 6.96
C LEU A 104 -10.17 -0.65 6.67
N PHE A 105 -8.92 -0.47 7.07
CA PHE A 105 -8.15 0.73 6.78
C PHE A 105 -6.83 0.37 6.12
N THR A 106 -6.54 0.99 4.98
CA THR A 106 -5.21 0.93 4.37
C THR A 106 -4.57 2.32 4.37
N GLY A 107 -3.36 2.45 4.91
CA GLY A 107 -2.69 3.75 4.97
C GLY A 107 -1.51 3.83 5.93
N ALA A 108 -1.24 5.04 6.44
CA ALA A 108 -0.11 5.28 7.32
C ALA A 108 -0.32 4.67 8.71
N THR A 109 0.74 4.11 9.31
CA THR A 109 0.70 3.50 10.65
C THR A 109 0.24 4.48 11.74
N SER A 110 0.63 5.75 11.65
CA SER A 110 0.19 6.80 12.59
C SER A 110 -1.32 7.02 12.55
N ILE A 111 -1.93 6.97 11.36
CA ILE A 111 -3.38 7.12 11.16
C ILE A 111 -4.11 5.83 11.52
N GLY A 112 -3.55 4.66 11.19
CA GLY A 112 -4.11 3.36 11.59
C GLY A 112 -4.30 3.24 13.11
N LYS A 113 -3.36 3.77 13.90
CA LYS A 113 -3.51 3.87 15.37
C LYS A 113 -4.69 4.75 15.79
N GLN A 114 -4.98 5.83 15.05
CA GLN A 114 -6.13 6.70 15.34
C GLN A 114 -7.44 6.02 14.96
N VAL A 115 -7.48 5.35 13.81
CA VAL A 115 -8.63 4.55 13.35
C VAL A 115 -8.97 3.46 14.36
N MET A 116 -7.97 2.71 14.83
CA MET A 116 -8.19 1.66 15.83
C MET A 116 -8.75 2.20 17.15
N ARG A 117 -8.30 3.39 17.58
CA ARG A 117 -8.85 4.05 18.78
C ARG A 117 -10.30 4.47 18.58
N ALA A 118 -10.64 5.06 17.43
CA ALA A 118 -12.02 5.46 17.13
C ALA A 118 -12.97 4.27 17.02
N ALA A 119 -12.52 3.19 16.40
CA ALA A 119 -13.26 1.93 16.27
C ALA A 119 -13.56 1.26 17.64
N ALA A 120 -12.67 1.45 18.62
CA ALA A 120 -12.80 0.83 19.95
C ALA A 120 -14.03 1.32 20.73
N ASP A 121 -14.51 2.53 20.49
CA ASP A 121 -15.69 3.09 21.17
C ASP A 121 -16.96 2.26 20.91
N ASN A 122 -17.03 1.56 19.76
CA ASN A 122 -18.12 0.64 19.41
C ASN A 122 -17.69 -0.83 19.35
N LEU A 123 -16.49 -1.17 19.85
CA LEU A 123 -15.90 -2.52 19.78
C LEU A 123 -15.81 -3.07 18.33
N VAL A 124 -15.61 -2.19 17.34
CA VAL A 124 -15.53 -2.59 15.93
C VAL A 124 -14.21 -3.34 15.69
N PRO A 125 -14.25 -4.58 15.15
CA PRO A 125 -13.04 -5.27 14.73
C PRO A 125 -12.40 -4.55 13.53
N VAL A 126 -11.07 -4.46 13.52
CA VAL A 126 -10.33 -3.74 12.49
C VAL A 126 -9.38 -4.64 11.71
N THR A 127 -9.26 -4.40 10.40
CA THR A 127 -8.13 -4.85 9.57
C THR A 127 -7.31 -3.63 9.19
N LEU A 128 -6.02 -3.62 9.54
CA LEU A 128 -5.13 -2.49 9.31
C LEU A 128 -4.00 -2.89 8.36
N GLU A 129 -4.09 -2.46 7.11
CA GLU A 129 -3.06 -2.65 6.09
C GLU A 129 -2.15 -1.41 6.07
N LEU A 130 -1.03 -1.50 6.78
CA LEU A 130 -0.18 -0.35 7.07
C LEU A 130 1.11 -0.34 6.24
N GLY A 131 1.87 0.75 6.37
CA GLY A 131 3.20 0.84 5.77
C GLY A 131 4.26 0.03 6.53
N GLY A 132 5.40 -0.16 5.87
CA GLY A 132 6.60 -0.77 6.45
C GLY A 132 7.84 -0.41 5.63
N LYS A 133 9.00 -0.91 6.06
CA LYS A 133 10.26 -0.84 5.30
C LYS A 133 10.61 -2.24 4.85
N SER A 134 10.22 -2.62 3.64
CA SER A 134 10.42 -3.96 3.10
C SER A 134 11.89 -4.17 2.68
N PRO A 135 12.66 -5.04 3.35
CA PRO A 135 14.01 -5.37 2.91
C PRO A 135 13.99 -6.22 1.64
N ALA A 136 14.90 -5.94 0.71
CA ALA A 136 15.33 -6.88 -0.31
C ALA A 136 16.72 -7.43 0.06
N ILE A 137 16.84 -8.74 0.22
CA ILE A 137 18.11 -9.39 0.60
C ILE A 137 18.66 -10.12 -0.63
N VAL A 138 19.87 -9.75 -1.04
CA VAL A 138 20.58 -10.33 -2.18
C VAL A 138 21.55 -11.39 -1.65
N SER A 139 21.39 -12.64 -2.09
CA SER A 139 22.30 -13.73 -1.71
C SER A 139 23.67 -13.58 -2.39
N ALA A 140 24.69 -14.27 -1.87
CA ALA A 140 26.04 -14.27 -2.44
C ALA A 140 26.14 -14.94 -3.83
N ASP A 141 25.21 -15.83 -4.15
CA ASP A 141 25.20 -16.68 -5.34
C ASP A 141 24.13 -16.30 -6.39
N VAL A 142 23.24 -15.36 -6.07
CA VAL A 142 22.19 -14.95 -7.03
C VAL A 142 22.80 -14.20 -8.22
N PRO A 143 22.33 -14.42 -9.46
CA PRO A 143 22.66 -13.57 -10.60
C PRO A 143 22.24 -12.12 -10.34
N LEU A 144 23.19 -11.18 -10.32
CA LEU A 144 22.89 -9.79 -9.93
C LEU A 144 22.03 -9.05 -10.94
N ALA A 145 22.13 -9.37 -12.22
CA ALA A 145 21.26 -8.78 -13.24
C ALA A 145 19.79 -9.07 -12.94
N ASP A 146 19.45 -10.33 -12.65
CA ASP A 146 18.09 -10.77 -12.31
C ASP A 146 17.59 -10.13 -11.02
N ALA A 147 18.42 -10.15 -9.96
CA ALA A 147 18.09 -9.52 -8.68
C ALA A 147 17.86 -8.02 -8.84
N ALA A 148 18.76 -7.33 -9.51
CA ALA A 148 18.69 -5.90 -9.75
C ALA A 148 17.47 -5.51 -10.58
N GLU A 149 17.15 -6.25 -11.65
CA GLU A 149 15.98 -6.02 -12.48
C GLU A 149 14.67 -6.14 -11.70
N ARG A 150 14.51 -7.22 -10.93
CA ARG A 150 13.29 -7.46 -10.13
C ARG A 150 13.12 -6.43 -9.02
N ILE A 151 14.21 -6.06 -8.35
CA ILE A 151 14.19 -5.03 -7.30
C ILE A 151 13.92 -3.65 -7.91
N ALA A 152 14.53 -3.33 -9.05
CA ALA A 152 14.26 -2.11 -9.79
C ALA A 152 12.77 -2.00 -10.14
N PHE A 153 12.19 -3.05 -10.73
CA PHE A 153 10.77 -3.09 -11.09
C PHE A 153 9.87 -2.82 -9.87
N GLY A 154 10.11 -3.54 -8.77
CA GLY A 154 9.35 -3.35 -7.54
C GLY A 154 9.50 -1.96 -6.94
N LYS A 155 10.66 -1.31 -7.10
CA LYS A 155 10.92 0.04 -6.60
C LYS A 155 10.33 1.13 -7.49
N THR A 156 10.34 0.95 -8.80
CA THR A 156 9.95 1.98 -9.76
C THR A 156 8.47 1.96 -10.09
N LEU A 157 7.78 0.83 -9.88
CA LEU A 157 6.33 0.75 -10.03
C LEU A 157 5.63 1.81 -9.17
N ASN A 158 4.70 2.56 -9.76
CA ASN A 158 3.98 3.67 -9.10
C ASN A 158 4.93 4.73 -8.47
N ALA A 159 6.10 4.93 -9.08
CA ALA A 159 7.19 5.73 -8.55
C ALA A 159 7.61 5.31 -7.12
N GLY A 160 7.45 4.03 -6.76
CA GLY A 160 7.80 3.49 -5.44
C GLY A 160 6.80 3.83 -4.34
N GLN A 161 5.64 4.38 -4.68
CA GLN A 161 4.58 4.73 -3.73
C GLN A 161 3.71 3.52 -3.36
N THR A 162 4.35 2.43 -2.97
CA THR A 162 3.73 1.12 -2.74
C THR A 162 4.13 0.60 -1.37
N CYS A 163 3.17 0.14 -0.57
CA CYS A 163 3.41 -0.32 0.80
C CYS A 163 4.42 -1.47 0.88
N VAL A 164 4.46 -2.33 -0.15
CA VAL A 164 5.37 -3.47 -0.27
C VAL A 164 6.55 -3.21 -1.20
N ALA A 165 6.77 -1.97 -1.67
CA ALA A 165 7.95 -1.67 -2.48
C ALA A 165 9.24 -2.01 -1.70
N PRO A 166 10.29 -2.51 -2.36
CA PRO A 166 11.61 -2.62 -1.76
C PRO A 166 12.03 -1.26 -1.18
N ASP A 167 12.16 -1.17 0.13
CA ASP A 167 12.51 0.10 0.78
C ASP A 167 14.02 0.29 0.79
N TYR A 168 14.76 -0.78 1.13
CA TYR A 168 16.21 -0.85 1.13
C TYR A 168 16.69 -2.24 0.68
N VAL A 169 17.94 -2.31 0.23
CA VAL A 169 18.56 -3.54 -0.25
C VAL A 169 19.77 -3.87 0.63
N LEU A 170 19.89 -5.13 1.04
CA LEU A 170 21.05 -5.68 1.71
C LEU A 170 21.81 -6.58 0.74
N VAL A 171 23.06 -6.21 0.44
CA VAL A 171 23.92 -6.86 -0.54
C VAL A 171 25.25 -7.24 0.13
N PRO A 172 25.84 -8.42 -0.16
CA PRO A 172 27.18 -8.75 0.31
C PRO A 172 28.17 -7.67 -0.08
N GLU A 173 29.02 -7.25 0.85
CA GLU A 173 29.90 -6.08 0.70
C GLU A 173 30.71 -6.10 -0.60
N ALA A 174 31.31 -7.26 -0.91
CA ALA A 174 32.10 -7.46 -2.12
C ALA A 174 31.31 -7.32 -3.44
N ARG A 175 29.97 -7.34 -3.39
CA ARG A 175 29.06 -7.31 -4.56
C ARG A 175 28.29 -5.99 -4.68
N VAL A 176 28.50 -5.03 -3.79
CA VAL A 176 27.72 -3.78 -3.74
C VAL A 176 27.85 -2.99 -5.04
N GLU A 177 29.07 -2.72 -5.50
CA GLU A 177 29.28 -1.90 -6.71
C GLU A 177 28.71 -2.56 -7.98
N GLU A 178 28.87 -3.89 -8.09
CA GLU A 178 28.30 -4.66 -9.20
C GLU A 178 26.77 -4.62 -9.19
N PHE A 179 26.15 -4.75 -8.00
CA PHE A 179 24.70 -4.60 -7.84
C PHE A 179 24.22 -3.19 -8.21
N VAL A 180 24.91 -2.14 -7.74
CA VAL A 180 24.56 -0.74 -8.03
C VAL A 180 24.59 -0.48 -9.55
N ALA A 181 25.61 -1.01 -10.23
CA ALA A 181 25.72 -0.90 -11.68
C ALA A 181 24.56 -1.62 -12.40
N ALA A 182 24.27 -2.86 -12.02
CA ALA A 182 23.17 -3.64 -12.59
C ALA A 182 21.80 -2.98 -12.33
N TYR A 183 21.58 -2.45 -11.13
CA TYR A 183 20.35 -1.77 -10.74
C TYR A 183 20.15 -0.50 -11.56
N ARG A 184 21.20 0.31 -11.74
CA ARG A 184 21.15 1.50 -12.58
C ARG A 184 20.81 1.14 -14.02
N ALA A 185 21.47 0.13 -14.57
CA ALA A 185 21.22 -0.33 -15.94
C ALA A 185 19.75 -0.79 -16.11
N ALA A 186 19.19 -1.52 -15.14
CA ALA A 186 17.79 -1.93 -15.16
C ALA A 186 16.83 -0.73 -15.12
N VAL A 187 17.05 0.21 -14.21
CA VAL A 187 16.23 1.42 -14.07
C VAL A 187 16.25 2.28 -15.34
N GLN A 188 17.42 2.47 -15.95
CA GLN A 188 17.57 3.22 -17.20
C GLN A 188 16.95 2.50 -18.40
N ARG A 189 17.00 1.17 -18.42
CA ARG A 189 16.33 0.37 -19.44
C ARG A 189 14.80 0.48 -19.34
N PHE A 190 14.24 0.48 -18.13
CA PHE A 190 12.81 0.66 -17.93
C PHE A 190 12.34 2.08 -18.29
N TYR A 191 13.13 3.08 -17.94
CA TYR A 191 12.76 4.48 -18.14
C TYR A 191 13.93 5.29 -18.70
N PRO A 192 14.14 5.30 -20.03
CA PRO A 192 15.27 6.02 -20.64
C PRO A 192 15.27 7.54 -20.38
N GLY A 193 14.08 8.11 -20.13
CA GLY A 193 13.86 9.49 -19.67
C GLY A 193 12.71 9.56 -18.67
N LEU A 194 12.55 10.70 -17.99
CA LEU A 194 11.50 10.90 -16.98
C LEU A 194 10.60 12.10 -17.24
N GLU A 195 11.11 13.21 -17.79
CA GLU A 195 10.32 14.45 -17.97
C GLU A 195 9.13 14.26 -18.90
N ASP A 196 9.36 13.63 -20.05
CA ASP A 196 8.33 13.39 -21.07
C ASP A 196 7.99 11.89 -21.19
N ASN A 197 8.07 11.15 -20.07
CA ASN A 197 7.83 9.71 -20.10
C ASN A 197 6.39 9.36 -19.69
N PRO A 198 5.52 8.93 -20.63
CA PRO A 198 4.14 8.54 -20.31
C PRO A 198 4.04 7.28 -19.45
N ASP A 199 5.11 6.49 -19.35
CA ASP A 199 5.15 5.23 -18.61
C ASP A 199 5.63 5.41 -17.15
N TYR A 200 6.02 6.62 -16.75
CA TYR A 200 6.40 6.95 -15.37
C TYR A 200 5.42 7.93 -14.73
N THR A 201 5.24 7.81 -13.41
CA THR A 201 4.30 8.66 -12.67
C THR A 201 5.02 9.63 -11.73
N ALA A 202 4.27 10.60 -11.21
CA ALA A 202 4.76 11.62 -10.31
C ALA A 202 4.50 11.27 -8.83
N ILE A 203 5.19 12.00 -7.95
CA ILE A 203 4.89 11.97 -6.53
C ILE A 203 3.55 12.64 -6.26
N ILE A 204 2.71 12.01 -5.44
CA ILE A 204 1.30 12.38 -5.26
C ILE A 204 1.07 13.84 -4.80
N ASN A 205 1.99 14.40 -3.99
CA ASN A 205 1.89 15.78 -3.52
C ASN A 205 3.22 16.32 -2.98
N GLU A 206 3.27 17.63 -2.77
CA GLU A 206 4.45 18.36 -2.28
C GLU A 206 4.94 17.86 -0.92
N ARG A 207 4.03 17.49 0.01
CA ARG A 207 4.41 16.94 1.31
C ARG A 207 5.23 15.65 1.16
N GLN A 208 4.81 14.72 0.30
CA GLN A 208 5.58 13.50 0.04
C GLN A 208 6.88 13.79 -0.69
N LEU A 209 6.89 14.75 -1.61
CA LEU A 209 8.10 15.17 -2.31
C LEU A 209 9.15 15.74 -1.34
N ASN A 210 8.73 16.63 -0.43
CA ASN A 210 9.62 17.23 0.57
C ASN A 210 10.16 16.17 1.54
N ARG A 211 9.36 15.16 1.91
CA ARG A 211 9.84 14.01 2.69
C ARG A 211 10.98 13.27 1.96
N LEU A 212 10.82 12.99 0.67
CA LEU A 212 11.85 12.31 -0.12
C LEU A 212 13.11 13.16 -0.29
N ARG A 213 12.96 14.47 -0.48
CA ARG A 213 14.10 15.41 -0.49
C ARG A 213 14.88 15.38 0.81
N GLY A 214 14.18 15.26 1.95
CA GLY A 214 14.80 15.07 3.26
C GLY A 214 15.67 13.80 3.31
N TYR A 215 15.17 12.66 2.83
CA TYR A 215 15.96 11.42 2.78
C TYR A 215 17.19 11.52 1.85
N ILE A 216 17.07 12.23 0.73
CA ILE A 216 18.21 12.46 -0.16
C ILE A 216 19.26 13.33 0.52
N ALA A 217 18.85 14.39 1.23
CA ALA A 217 19.76 15.26 1.97
C ALA A 217 20.50 14.49 3.07
N ASP A 218 19.77 13.69 3.85
CA ASP A 218 20.32 12.81 4.88
C ASP A 218 21.33 11.79 4.29
N ALA A 219 20.96 11.11 3.20
CA ALA A 219 21.86 10.18 2.52
C ALA A 219 23.12 10.87 1.99
N ARG A 220 23.04 12.08 1.43
CA ARG A 220 24.23 12.82 0.98
C ARG A 220 25.15 13.22 2.13
N ALA A 221 24.60 13.44 3.32
CA ALA A 221 25.39 13.81 4.50
C ALA A 221 26.08 12.60 5.15
N GLY A 222 25.48 11.41 5.08
CA GLY A 222 25.93 10.23 5.85
C GLY A 222 26.32 8.98 5.04
N ALA A 223 26.04 8.90 3.73
CA ALA A 223 26.35 7.72 2.92
C ALA A 223 27.82 7.69 2.49
N ARG A 224 28.36 6.47 2.30
CA ARG A 224 29.70 6.28 1.72
C ARG A 224 29.74 6.60 0.24
N GLY A 225 28.64 6.33 -0.45
CA GLY A 225 28.45 6.65 -1.86
C GLY A 225 27.02 7.05 -2.11
N TRP A 226 26.84 8.06 -2.96
CA TRP A 226 25.54 8.50 -3.45
C TRP A 226 25.59 8.61 -4.97
N SER A 227 24.59 8.05 -5.63
CA SER A 227 24.49 8.18 -7.07
C SER A 227 23.06 8.28 -7.57
N ARG A 228 22.88 9.08 -8.63
CA ARG A 228 21.60 9.18 -9.34
C ARG A 228 21.47 7.98 -10.27
N CYS A 229 20.28 7.38 -10.33
CA CYS A 229 19.99 6.37 -11.36
C CYS A 229 19.65 7.02 -12.71
N PHE A 230 19.22 8.29 -12.70
CA PHE A 230 18.88 9.07 -13.88
C PHE A 230 19.70 10.36 -14.01
N PRO A 231 19.91 10.87 -15.23
CA PRO A 231 20.47 12.22 -15.45
C PRO A 231 19.62 13.30 -14.77
N ALA A 232 20.22 14.47 -14.50
CA ALA A 232 19.46 15.61 -13.98
C ALA A 232 18.47 16.10 -15.04
N THR A 233 17.20 16.21 -14.65
CA THR A 233 16.10 16.81 -15.41
C THR A 233 16.19 18.34 -15.32
N ARG A 234 15.74 19.06 -16.36
CA ARG A 234 15.86 20.53 -16.49
C ARG A 234 15.08 21.29 -15.42
N ASP A 235 13.95 20.75 -14.93
CA ASP A 235 13.04 21.48 -14.03
C ASP A 235 12.75 20.80 -12.67
N GLY A 236 13.64 19.93 -12.21
CA GLY A 236 13.45 19.29 -10.90
C GLY A 236 12.24 18.35 -10.89
N ALA A 237 11.93 17.70 -12.01
CA ALA A 237 11.16 16.46 -12.00
C ALA A 237 12.01 15.40 -11.29
N TRP A 238 11.70 15.12 -10.01
CA TRP A 238 12.53 14.28 -9.15
C TRP A 238 12.22 12.78 -9.37
N PRO A 239 13.20 11.97 -9.81
CA PRO A 239 13.04 10.52 -9.78
C PRO A 239 12.90 9.99 -8.36
N THR A 240 12.31 8.81 -8.23
CA THR A 240 12.30 8.02 -6.98
C THR A 240 13.32 6.88 -6.97
N ALA A 241 14.12 6.73 -8.04
CA ALA A 241 15.21 5.76 -8.08
C ALA A 241 16.55 6.43 -7.74
N TRP A 242 16.94 6.30 -6.48
CA TRP A 242 18.27 6.67 -6.00
C TRP A 242 18.93 5.45 -5.40
N CYS A 243 20.25 5.35 -5.55
CA CYS A 243 21.02 4.33 -4.88
C CYS A 243 22.05 5.01 -3.97
N TRP A 244 22.10 4.59 -2.71
CA TRP A 244 23.08 5.03 -1.74
C TRP A 244 23.55 3.86 -0.88
N THR A 245 24.80 3.90 -0.46
CA THR A 245 25.41 2.85 0.36
C THR A 245 25.65 3.39 1.77
N SER A 246 25.12 2.71 2.80
CA SER A 246 25.36 3.12 4.18
C SER A 246 26.81 2.83 4.60
N PRO A 247 27.34 3.54 5.62
CA PRO A 247 28.53 3.09 6.34
C PRO A 247 28.34 1.66 6.87
N THR A 248 29.41 0.87 6.89
CA THR A 248 29.44 -0.42 7.61
C THR A 248 29.41 -0.05 9.08
N ARG A 249 28.51 -0.67 9.84
CA ARG A 249 28.80 -0.88 11.25
C ARG A 249 29.77 -2.03 11.36
#